data_AF-A0A445FNB5-F1
#
_entry.id   AF-A0A445FNB5-F1
#
_cell.length_a   1.000
_cell.length_b   1.000
_cell.length_c   1.000
_cell.angle_alpha   90.00
_cell.angle_beta   90.00
_cell.angle_gamma   90.00
#
_symmetry.space_group_name_H-M   'P 1'
#
loop_
_entity.id
_entity.type
_entity.pdbx_description
1 polymer ?
#
loop_
_entity_poly.entity_id
_entity_poly.type
_entity_poly.pdbx_seq_one_letter_code
_entity_poly.pdbx_strand_id
1 'polypeptide(L)'
;MASHNYKVFSCFNRKFTVTEPGPPPDVQKAFSEFADGASSLSGDQLLRFLAKHQGEVDCTAVDSERILQQSRKEDRESGLDLHDFFRFLLHDDFNSPIKSQVHHDMTAPLSHYFIYTGHNSYLTGNQLSSDCSDVPIIKALQRGVRVIELDLWPNSDEDDIEVVHGRTLTTPVSLIQCLKSIKEYAFVKSHYPLIITLEDHLTPDLQAKAAEMATQVFGELLYYPQTDSLMEFPSPESLKGRILISTKPPKEFLESKEYDDKDNEKESADELSSLPDQTSEQETDDKSAPEYKHLITIHAGKPKGDIQDELKAAGAVRRLSLSEQALEKASESYGADIVRFTQNNILRVYPKGTRLNSSNYKPHIGWTYGAQMVAFNMQGYGKSLWYMQGMFRANGRCGYVKKPEFLIEKGPHNEVFDPRRTLPVKKTLKVKVYMGTGWSLDFSQTDFDTYSPPDFYVKVSWVINNYANIAH
;
A
#
# COMPACT_ATOMS: atom_id res chain seq x y z
N MET A 1 -17.55 35.43 -2.48
CA MET A 1 -17.78 35.68 -3.93
C MET A 1 -16.46 36.03 -4.60
N ALA A 2 -15.93 35.12 -5.41
CA ALA A 2 -14.75 35.36 -6.23
C ALA A 2 -15.17 35.71 -7.65
N SER A 3 -14.52 36.72 -8.25
CA SER A 3 -14.75 37.12 -9.64
C SER A 3 -13.49 36.85 -10.46
N HIS A 4 -13.65 36.14 -11.57
CA HIS A 4 -12.55 35.79 -12.47
C HIS A 4 -12.72 36.56 -13.78
N ASN A 5 -11.66 37.23 -14.23
CA ASN A 5 -11.66 38.02 -15.47
C ASN A 5 -10.76 37.33 -16.50
N TYR A 6 -11.33 36.93 -17.62
CA TYR A 6 -10.60 36.31 -18.72
C TYR A 6 -10.50 37.28 -19.90
N LYS A 7 -9.28 37.46 -20.44
CA LYS A 7 -9.06 38.25 -21.66
C LYS A 7 -9.28 37.39 -22.88
N VAL A 8 -10.31 37.70 -23.65
CA VAL A 8 -10.64 37.06 -24.93
C VAL A 8 -10.17 37.96 -26.07
N PHE A 9 -9.37 37.41 -26.99
CA PHE A 9 -8.80 38.13 -28.14
C PHE A 9 -8.09 39.46 -27.77
N SER A 10 -7.39 39.51 -26.62
CA SER A 10 -6.60 40.66 -26.13
C SER A 10 -7.36 41.98 -25.86
N CYS A 11 -8.61 42.13 -26.29
CA CYS A 11 -9.38 43.38 -26.18
C CYS A 11 -10.67 43.25 -25.37
N PHE A 12 -11.17 42.02 -25.14
CA PHE A 12 -12.46 41.79 -24.48
C PHE A 12 -12.26 41.10 -23.13
N ASN A 13 -12.85 41.66 -22.07
CA ASN A 13 -12.84 41.04 -20.75
C ASN A 13 -14.16 40.30 -20.50
N ARG A 14 -14.09 39.00 -20.25
CA ARG A 14 -15.23 38.19 -19.82
C ARG A 14 -15.13 37.94 -18.32
N LYS A 15 -16.14 38.39 -17.57
CA LYS A 15 -16.19 38.28 -16.11
C LYS A 15 -17.09 37.11 -15.70
N PHE A 16 -16.56 36.20 -14.90
CA PHE A 16 -17.31 35.09 -14.31
C PHE A 16 -17.38 35.27 -12.80
N THR A 17 -18.60 35.34 -12.27
CA THR A 17 -18.86 35.42 -10.82
C THR A 17 -19.10 34.02 -10.30
N VAL A 18 -18.25 33.55 -9.38
CA VAL A 18 -18.49 32.31 -8.64
C VAL A 18 -19.22 32.69 -7.35
N THR A 19 -20.52 32.41 -7.31
CA THR A 19 -21.32 32.45 -6.08
C THR A 19 -20.98 31.21 -5.24
N GLU A 20 -20.57 31.42 -4.00
CA GLU A 20 -20.43 30.33 -3.04
C GLU A 20 -21.82 29.73 -2.79
N PRO A 21 -22.03 28.43 -3.08
CA PRO A 21 -23.31 27.80 -2.83
C PRO A 21 -23.61 27.79 -1.33
N GLY A 22 -24.82 28.21 -0.96
CA GLY A 22 -25.32 28.10 0.40
C GLY A 22 -25.57 26.65 0.83
N PRO A 23 -25.98 26.43 2.09
CA PRO A 23 -26.26 25.10 2.62
C PRO A 23 -27.30 24.36 1.75
N PRO A 24 -27.03 23.13 1.28
CA PRO A 24 -27.99 22.34 0.49
C PRO A 24 -29.29 22.05 1.25
N PRO A 25 -30.41 21.76 0.55
CA PRO A 25 -31.71 21.48 1.20
C PRO A 25 -31.66 20.38 2.27
N ASP A 26 -30.92 19.29 2.02
CA ASP A 26 -30.78 18.20 2.98
C ASP A 26 -30.01 18.63 4.25
N VAL A 27 -29.03 19.55 4.12
CA VAL A 27 -28.32 20.16 5.26
C VAL A 27 -29.24 21.09 6.04
N GLN A 28 -30.04 21.92 5.35
CA GLN A 28 -31.03 22.78 5.99
C GLN A 28 -32.07 21.97 6.76
N LYS A 29 -32.52 20.84 6.19
CA LYS A 29 -33.45 19.91 6.83
C LYS A 29 -32.83 19.30 8.08
N ALA A 30 -31.60 18.79 7.99
CA ALA A 30 -30.90 18.23 9.15
C ALA A 30 -30.73 19.28 10.26
N PHE A 31 -30.30 20.50 9.92
CA PHE A 31 -30.21 21.59 10.89
C PHE A 31 -31.55 21.86 11.58
N SER A 32 -32.63 22.00 10.80
CA SER A 32 -33.96 22.31 11.32
C SER A 32 -34.51 21.21 12.24
N GLU A 33 -34.23 19.95 11.92
CA GLU A 33 -34.63 18.78 12.71
C GLU A 33 -33.95 18.77 14.08
N PHE A 34 -32.65 19.06 14.17
CA PHE A 34 -31.91 19.00 15.43
C PHE A 34 -31.95 20.30 16.23
N ALA A 35 -32.21 21.44 15.58
CA ALA A 35 -32.39 22.73 16.25
C ALA A 35 -33.74 22.84 16.96
N ASP A 36 -34.68 21.91 16.72
CA ASP A 36 -36.02 21.89 17.33
C ASP A 36 -36.76 23.24 17.21
N GLY A 37 -36.61 23.92 16.06
CA GLY A 37 -37.21 25.23 15.79
C GLY A 37 -36.41 26.44 16.28
N ALA A 38 -35.26 26.24 16.93
CA ALA A 38 -34.35 27.31 17.32
C ALA A 38 -33.57 27.86 16.11
N SER A 39 -33.06 29.09 16.23
CA SER A 39 -32.18 29.72 15.23
C SER A 39 -30.74 29.21 15.26
N SER A 40 -30.36 28.45 16.30
CA SER A 40 -29.01 27.90 16.49
C SER A 40 -29.04 26.56 17.23
N LEU A 41 -28.08 25.68 16.94
CA LEU A 41 -27.84 24.40 17.62
C LEU A 41 -26.99 24.59 18.89
N SER A 42 -27.57 24.29 20.05
CA SER A 42 -26.82 24.20 21.32
C SER A 42 -25.82 23.03 21.34
N GLY A 43 -24.93 22.98 22.34
CA GLY A 43 -23.98 21.89 22.52
C GLY A 43 -24.65 20.52 22.67
N ASP A 44 -25.76 20.46 23.40
CA ASP A 44 -26.57 19.24 23.56
C ASP A 44 -27.27 18.82 22.26
N GLN A 45 -27.78 19.79 21.49
CA GLN A 45 -28.40 19.51 20.19
C GLN A 45 -27.37 19.02 19.16
N LEU A 46 -26.18 19.63 19.16
CA LEU A 46 -25.06 19.19 18.32
C LEU A 46 -24.60 17.79 18.72
N LEU A 47 -24.51 17.48 20.02
CA LEU A 47 -24.17 16.15 20.49
C LEU A 47 -25.20 15.10 20.03
N ARG A 48 -26.50 15.43 20.08
CA ARG A 48 -27.56 14.57 19.52
C ARG A 48 -27.39 14.38 18.01
N PHE A 49 -27.02 15.42 17.27
CA PHE A 49 -26.76 15.33 15.83
C PHE A 49 -25.59 14.38 15.52
N LEU A 50 -24.47 14.52 16.24
CA LEU A 50 -23.29 13.65 16.08
C LEU A 50 -23.66 12.18 16.31
N ALA A 51 -24.33 11.88 17.41
CA ALA A 51 -24.70 10.51 17.75
C ALA A 51 -25.74 9.91 16.78
N LYS A 52 -26.84 10.65 16.49
CA LYS A 52 -27.98 10.09 15.74
C LYS A 52 -27.87 10.21 14.23
N HIS A 53 -27.25 11.28 13.71
CA HIS A 53 -27.16 11.53 12.28
C HIS A 53 -25.80 11.11 11.70
N GLN A 54 -24.69 11.41 12.40
CA GLN A 54 -23.34 11.02 11.96
C GLN A 54 -22.94 9.61 12.44
N GLY A 55 -23.61 9.07 13.45
CA GLY A 55 -23.30 7.76 14.03
C GLY A 55 -22.11 7.78 15.01
N GLU A 56 -21.67 8.97 15.43
CA GLU A 56 -20.55 9.17 16.35
C GLU A 56 -21.04 9.05 17.79
N VAL A 57 -21.29 7.81 18.23
CA VAL A 57 -21.88 7.50 19.54
C VAL A 57 -20.94 7.74 20.72
N ASP A 58 -19.62 7.80 20.47
CA ASP A 58 -18.59 7.99 21.49
C ASP A 58 -18.29 9.47 21.77
N CYS A 59 -18.89 10.41 21.03
CA CYS A 59 -18.72 11.84 21.28
C CYS A 59 -19.28 12.23 22.65
N THR A 60 -18.56 13.13 23.34
CA THR A 60 -18.93 13.65 24.65
C THR A 60 -19.39 15.11 24.58
N ALA A 61 -19.93 15.63 25.69
CA ALA A 61 -20.23 17.07 25.80
C ALA A 61 -18.97 17.94 25.65
N VAL A 62 -17.79 17.44 26.04
CA VAL A 62 -16.53 18.16 25.84
C VAL A 62 -16.19 18.26 24.35
N ASP A 63 -16.46 17.20 23.58
CA ASP A 63 -16.24 17.20 22.14
C ASP A 63 -17.19 18.16 21.41
N SER A 64 -18.47 18.17 21.79
CA SER A 64 -19.44 19.09 21.20
C SER A 64 -19.10 20.54 21.50
N GLU A 65 -18.70 20.87 22.74
CA GLU A 65 -18.24 22.21 23.09
C GLU A 65 -16.96 22.62 22.34
N ARG A 66 -16.02 21.70 22.16
CA ARG A 66 -14.82 21.94 21.33
C ARG A 66 -15.19 22.26 19.89
N ILE A 67 -16.13 21.52 19.30
CA ILE A 67 -16.63 21.78 17.94
C ILE A 67 -17.29 23.16 17.87
N LEU A 68 -18.12 23.50 18.86
CA LEU A 68 -18.77 24.79 18.94
C LEU A 68 -17.74 25.93 18.93
N GLN A 69 -16.74 25.87 19.79
CA GLN A 69 -15.71 26.90 19.91
C GLN A 69 -14.93 27.10 18.61
N GLN A 70 -14.60 26.01 17.90
CA GLN A 70 -13.77 26.08 16.69
C GLN A 70 -14.56 26.40 15.42
N SER A 71 -15.88 26.20 15.43
CA SER A 71 -16.73 26.41 14.23
C SER A 71 -17.41 27.78 14.19
N ARG A 72 -17.52 28.46 15.34
CA ARG A 72 -18.09 29.81 15.46
C ARG A 72 -17.16 30.86 14.85
N LYS A 73 -17.74 31.85 14.18
CA LYS A 73 -17.01 33.02 13.65
C LYS A 73 -16.84 34.16 14.65
N GLU A 74 -17.69 34.22 15.68
CA GLU A 74 -17.74 35.29 16.67
C GLU A 74 -17.87 34.70 18.08
N ASP A 75 -17.40 35.45 19.09
CA ASP A 75 -17.43 35.10 20.52
C ASP A 75 -18.85 35.26 21.11
N ARG A 76 -19.85 34.73 20.40
CA ARG A 76 -21.26 34.75 20.82
C ARG A 76 -21.52 33.54 21.73
N GLU A 77 -22.26 33.77 22.81
CA GLU A 77 -22.68 32.70 23.74
C GLU A 77 -23.66 31.70 23.10
N SER A 78 -24.32 32.06 22.00
CA SER A 78 -25.29 31.21 21.31
C SER A 78 -24.63 30.16 20.40
N GLY A 79 -25.29 29.01 20.24
CA GLY A 79 -24.83 27.84 19.47
C GLY A 79 -24.57 28.06 17.96
N LEU A 80 -24.43 26.99 17.18
CA LEU A 80 -24.18 27.11 15.73
C LEU A 80 -25.44 27.53 14.99
N ASP A 81 -25.42 28.67 14.30
CA ASP A 81 -26.46 28.96 13.30
C ASP A 81 -26.32 28.04 12.07
N LEU A 82 -27.26 28.12 11.12
CA LEU A 82 -27.24 27.27 9.93
C LEU A 82 -25.95 27.43 9.09
N HIS A 83 -25.37 28.63 9.04
CA HIS A 83 -24.16 28.89 8.27
C HIS A 83 -22.92 28.34 8.97
N ASP A 84 -22.82 28.48 10.29
CA ASP A 84 -21.76 27.89 11.10
C ASP A 84 -21.86 26.36 11.13
N PHE A 85 -23.07 25.80 11.22
CA PHE A 85 -23.30 24.36 11.08
C PHE A 85 -22.86 23.83 9.71
N PHE A 86 -23.19 24.54 8.63
CA PHE A 86 -22.75 24.14 7.30
C PHE A 86 -21.22 24.21 7.14
N ARG A 87 -20.57 25.23 7.72
CA ARG A 87 -19.11 25.32 7.74
C ARG A 87 -18.48 24.21 8.55
N PHE A 88 -19.04 23.90 9.71
CA PHE A 88 -18.62 22.77 10.55
C PHE A 88 -18.57 21.46 9.74
N LEU A 89 -19.60 21.16 8.94
CA LEU A 89 -19.63 19.94 8.10
C LEU A 89 -18.50 19.86 7.06
N LEU A 90 -17.87 21.00 6.72
CA LEU A 90 -16.75 21.07 5.78
C LEU A 90 -15.38 21.00 6.46
N HIS A 91 -15.31 21.03 7.81
CA HIS A 91 -14.05 20.91 8.53
C HIS A 91 -13.60 19.44 8.61
N ASP A 92 -12.47 19.13 7.97
CA ASP A 92 -11.87 17.78 7.97
C ASP A 92 -11.49 17.32 9.39
N ASP A 93 -11.06 18.24 10.28
CA ASP A 93 -10.67 17.90 11.66
C ASP A 93 -11.79 17.23 12.48
N PHE A 94 -13.04 17.48 12.11
CA PHE A 94 -14.22 16.93 12.80
C PHE A 94 -14.98 15.90 11.98
N ASN A 95 -14.92 16.00 10.64
CA ASN A 95 -15.71 15.17 9.74
C ASN A 95 -14.82 14.30 8.84
N SER A 96 -13.57 14.03 9.25
CA SER A 96 -12.69 13.19 8.45
C SER A 96 -13.26 11.78 8.34
N PRO A 97 -13.41 11.22 7.12
CA PRO A 97 -13.94 9.87 6.95
C PRO A 97 -12.96 8.79 7.41
N ILE A 98 -11.74 9.15 7.80
CA ILE A 98 -10.68 8.22 8.20
C ILE A 98 -10.10 8.64 9.54
N LYS A 99 -10.10 7.72 10.51
CA LYS A 99 -9.46 7.93 11.82
C LYS A 99 -7.96 8.16 11.66
N SER A 100 -7.46 9.22 12.28
CA SER A 100 -6.04 9.61 12.25
C SER A 100 -5.14 8.68 13.08
N GLN A 101 -5.71 7.94 14.03
CA GLN A 101 -4.99 7.03 14.92
C GLN A 101 -5.10 5.58 14.48
N VAL A 102 -4.10 4.80 14.88
CA VAL A 102 -4.09 3.34 14.75
C VAL A 102 -5.18 2.78 15.68
N HIS A 103 -6.07 1.95 15.13
CA HIS A 103 -7.24 1.44 15.84
C HIS A 103 -7.56 -0.02 15.53
N HIS A 104 -6.85 -0.64 14.59
CA HIS A 104 -6.91 -2.09 14.41
C HIS A 104 -6.10 -2.76 15.52
N ASP A 105 -6.44 -4.00 15.86
CA ASP A 105 -5.57 -4.86 16.65
C ASP A 105 -4.25 -5.10 15.90
N MET A 106 -3.12 -4.78 16.52
CA MET A 106 -1.77 -4.87 15.96
C MET A 106 -0.95 -6.05 16.53
N THR A 107 -1.58 -6.90 17.34
CA THR A 107 -0.94 -8.01 18.07
C THR A 107 -1.04 -9.36 17.35
N ALA A 108 -1.79 -9.45 16.24
CA ALA A 108 -1.88 -10.65 15.43
C ALA A 108 -0.61 -10.85 14.56
N PRO A 109 -0.37 -12.06 14.01
CA PRO A 109 0.78 -12.33 13.12
C PRO A 109 0.84 -11.40 11.90
N LEU A 110 2.04 -11.10 11.39
CA LEU A 110 2.23 -10.28 10.17
C LEU A 110 1.40 -10.76 8.96
N SER A 111 1.16 -12.07 8.82
CA SER A 111 0.33 -12.65 7.76
C SER A 111 -1.12 -12.16 7.79
N HIS A 112 -1.59 -11.61 8.92
CA HIS A 112 -2.96 -11.10 9.09
C HIS A 112 -3.13 -9.65 8.64
N TYR A 113 -2.11 -9.01 8.07
CA TYR A 113 -2.17 -7.61 7.64
C TYR A 113 -1.87 -7.46 6.16
N PHE A 114 -2.60 -6.59 5.48
CA PHE A 114 -2.12 -5.97 4.26
C PHE A 114 -1.00 -5.00 4.62
N ILE A 115 0.09 -5.01 3.84
CA ILE A 115 1.30 -4.25 4.11
C ILE A 115 1.58 -3.32 2.93
N TYR A 116 1.89 -2.07 3.23
CA TYR A 116 2.16 -1.07 2.20
C TYR A 116 3.51 -1.37 1.53
N THR A 117 3.47 -1.89 0.29
CA THR A 117 4.65 -2.46 -0.40
C THR A 117 5.05 -1.67 -1.65
N GLY A 118 6.32 -1.26 -1.73
CA GLY A 118 6.96 -0.74 -2.93
C GLY A 118 7.56 -1.87 -3.79
N HIS A 119 7.60 -1.65 -5.10
CA HIS A 119 8.30 -2.49 -6.09
C HIS A 119 9.47 -1.71 -6.68
N ASN A 120 10.63 -2.34 -6.85
CA ASN A 120 11.87 -1.72 -7.37
C ASN A 120 12.08 -0.32 -6.80
N SER A 121 12.14 -0.24 -5.47
CA SER A 121 11.94 1.00 -4.72
C SER A 121 13.04 2.05 -4.94
N TYR A 122 14.12 1.64 -5.58
CA TYR A 122 15.27 2.45 -5.94
C TYR A 122 15.12 3.17 -7.30
N LEU A 123 14.17 2.76 -8.16
CA LEU A 123 14.00 3.35 -9.49
C LEU A 123 13.39 4.76 -9.44
N THR A 124 13.99 5.70 -10.16
CA THR A 124 13.48 7.08 -10.28
C THR A 124 12.41 7.23 -11.37
N GLY A 125 12.31 6.28 -12.31
CA GLY A 125 11.39 6.35 -13.44
C GLY A 125 11.04 4.98 -14.02
N ASN A 126 11.33 4.80 -15.31
CA ASN A 126 11.00 3.62 -16.10
C ASN A 126 11.92 2.42 -15.77
N GLN A 127 11.50 1.21 -16.15
CA GLN A 127 12.22 -0.03 -15.80
C GLN A 127 13.47 -0.29 -16.65
N LEU A 128 13.78 0.49 -17.69
CA LEU A 128 14.84 0.17 -18.65
C LEU A 128 16.04 1.11 -18.61
N SER A 129 15.82 2.39 -18.35
CA SER A 129 16.86 3.41 -18.56
C SER A 129 16.83 4.58 -17.57
N SER A 130 15.96 4.54 -16.55
CA SER A 130 15.98 5.58 -15.52
C SER A 130 17.10 5.33 -14.50
N ASP A 131 17.52 6.36 -13.79
CA ASP A 131 18.50 6.22 -12.73
C ASP A 131 17.94 5.48 -11.51
N CYS A 132 18.82 4.83 -10.77
CA CYS A 132 18.58 4.31 -9.43
C CYS A 132 19.04 5.34 -8.39
N SER A 133 18.31 5.46 -7.28
CA SER A 133 18.62 6.39 -6.20
C SER A 133 17.94 5.94 -4.91
N ASP A 134 18.42 6.43 -3.77
CA ASP A 134 17.75 6.34 -2.49
C ASP A 134 16.59 7.35 -2.35
N VAL A 135 16.50 8.37 -3.19
CA VAL A 135 15.45 9.39 -3.12
C VAL A 135 14.03 8.81 -3.23
N PRO A 136 13.70 7.89 -4.16
CA PRO A 136 12.40 7.25 -4.21
C PRO A 136 12.11 6.40 -2.97
N ILE A 137 13.13 5.78 -2.36
CA ILE A 137 13.02 5.04 -1.09
C ILE A 137 12.63 6.00 0.04
N ILE A 138 13.32 7.13 0.17
CA ILE A 138 13.02 8.17 1.18
C ILE A 138 11.56 8.63 1.04
N LYS A 139 11.13 8.96 -0.20
CA LYS A 139 9.75 9.39 -0.49
C LYS A 139 8.73 8.31 -0.15
N ALA A 140 9.03 7.04 -0.42
CA ALA A 140 8.18 5.91 -0.07
C ALA A 140 8.01 5.79 1.46
N LEU A 141 9.10 5.86 2.22
CA LEU A 141 9.09 5.77 3.68
C LEU A 141 8.33 6.93 4.33
N GLN A 142 8.52 8.16 3.85
CA GLN A 142 7.77 9.35 4.30
C GLN A 142 6.27 9.24 4.03
N ARG A 143 5.87 8.50 2.98
CA ARG A 143 4.46 8.19 2.67
C ARG A 143 3.89 7.03 3.51
N GLY A 144 4.73 6.32 4.27
CA GLY A 144 4.33 5.22 5.14
C GLY A 144 4.46 3.83 4.51
N VAL A 145 5.18 3.69 3.39
CA VAL A 145 5.53 2.37 2.81
C VAL A 145 6.32 1.56 3.85
N ARG A 146 5.97 0.28 4.01
CA ARG A 146 6.54 -0.66 5.00
C ARG A 146 7.30 -1.83 4.39
N VAL A 147 7.31 -1.96 3.07
CA VAL A 147 8.18 -2.92 2.37
C VAL A 147 8.95 -2.19 1.27
N ILE A 148 10.27 -2.25 1.32
CA ILE A 148 11.20 -1.67 0.36
C ILE A 148 11.92 -2.80 -0.37
N GLU A 149 12.00 -2.71 -1.68
CA GLU A 149 12.70 -3.68 -2.52
C GLU A 149 14.03 -3.13 -3.02
N LEU A 150 15.09 -3.94 -2.91
CA LEU A 150 16.44 -3.67 -3.40
C LEU A 150 16.93 -4.87 -4.21
N ASP A 151 17.40 -4.62 -5.42
CA ASP A 151 17.97 -5.66 -6.28
C ASP A 151 19.49 -5.53 -6.23
N LEU A 152 20.15 -6.51 -5.64
CA LEU A 152 21.57 -6.47 -5.31
C LEU A 152 22.38 -7.16 -6.40
N TRP A 153 23.32 -6.42 -6.97
CA TRP A 153 24.26 -6.91 -7.98
C TRP A 153 25.71 -6.56 -7.59
N PRO A 154 26.69 -7.38 -8.00
CA PRO A 154 28.09 -6.97 -7.96
C PRO A 154 28.30 -5.71 -8.80
N ASN A 155 29.18 -4.80 -8.35
CA ASN A 155 29.68 -3.70 -9.18
C ASN A 155 30.59 -4.26 -10.31
N SER A 156 31.04 -3.38 -11.21
CA SER A 156 31.88 -3.79 -12.35
C SER A 156 33.20 -4.45 -11.98
N ASP A 157 33.76 -4.13 -10.80
CA ASP A 157 35.01 -4.68 -10.30
C ASP A 157 34.80 -5.95 -9.44
N GLU A 158 33.53 -6.38 -9.26
CA GLU A 158 33.09 -7.52 -8.46
C GLU A 158 33.53 -7.50 -6.98
N ASP A 159 33.89 -6.33 -6.45
CA ASP A 159 34.39 -6.13 -5.09
C ASP A 159 33.42 -5.34 -4.19
N ASP A 160 32.35 -4.76 -4.74
CA ASP A 160 31.32 -4.01 -4.02
C ASP A 160 29.90 -4.26 -4.55
N ILE A 161 28.91 -3.70 -3.86
CA ILE A 161 27.49 -3.99 -4.12
C ILE A 161 26.74 -2.75 -4.60
N GLU A 162 26.08 -2.91 -5.74
CA GLU A 162 25.19 -1.91 -6.32
C GLU A 162 23.73 -2.36 -6.25
N VAL A 163 22.85 -1.38 -6.16
CA VAL A 163 21.41 -1.55 -6.31
C VAL A 163 21.02 -1.07 -7.70
N VAL A 164 20.56 -2.00 -8.54
CA VAL A 164 20.29 -1.75 -9.96
C VAL A 164 19.28 -2.74 -10.51
N HIS A 165 18.51 -2.31 -11.52
CA HIS A 165 17.68 -3.25 -12.27
C HIS A 165 18.55 -3.99 -13.28
N GLY A 166 18.91 -5.22 -12.93
CA GLY A 166 19.89 -6.02 -13.68
C GLY A 166 19.55 -6.18 -15.16
N ARG A 167 20.59 -6.28 -16.00
CA ARG A 167 20.48 -6.46 -17.46
C ARG A 167 19.68 -5.34 -18.16
N THR A 168 19.68 -4.14 -17.60
CA THR A 168 19.08 -2.94 -18.21
C THR A 168 20.09 -1.78 -18.30
N LEU A 169 19.65 -0.62 -18.79
CA LEU A 169 20.46 0.60 -18.92
C LEU A 169 20.25 1.56 -17.73
N THR A 170 19.69 1.09 -16.62
CA THR A 170 19.51 1.92 -15.42
C THR A 170 20.85 2.20 -14.75
N THR A 171 21.09 3.45 -14.35
CA THR A 171 22.31 3.83 -13.61
C THR A 171 22.24 3.34 -12.17
N PRO A 172 23.24 2.61 -11.64
CA PRO A 172 23.20 2.03 -10.29
C PRO A 172 23.30 3.05 -9.15
N VAL A 173 22.94 2.64 -7.94
CA VAL A 173 23.22 3.36 -6.67
C VAL A 173 23.85 2.41 -5.66
N SER A 174 24.81 2.87 -4.85
CA SER A 174 25.47 2.01 -3.87
C SER A 174 24.50 1.46 -2.81
N LEU A 175 24.69 0.20 -2.40
CA LEU A 175 23.88 -0.42 -1.34
C LEU A 175 23.96 0.37 -0.02
N ILE A 176 25.17 0.79 0.37
CA ILE A 176 25.39 1.50 1.63
C ILE A 176 24.61 2.81 1.72
N GLN A 177 24.43 3.53 0.60
CA GLN A 177 23.62 4.73 0.54
C GLN A 177 22.14 4.41 0.79
N CYS A 178 21.61 3.39 0.11
CA CYS A 178 20.23 2.93 0.32
C CYS A 178 19.99 2.51 1.77
N LEU A 179 20.89 1.74 2.39
CA LEU A 179 20.74 1.30 3.79
C LEU A 179 20.76 2.48 4.77
N LYS A 180 21.65 3.46 4.58
CA LYS A 180 21.71 4.67 5.42
C LYS A 180 20.41 5.47 5.35
N SER A 181 19.90 5.69 4.14
CA SER A 181 18.63 6.39 3.94
C SER A 181 17.45 5.59 4.50
N ILE A 182 17.46 4.26 4.40
CA ILE A 182 16.46 3.43 5.07
C ILE A 182 16.53 3.61 6.59
N LYS A 183 17.71 3.57 7.21
CA LYS A 183 17.88 3.75 8.66
C LYS A 183 17.29 5.08 9.14
N GLU A 184 17.58 6.16 8.42
CA GLU A 184 17.15 7.51 8.77
C GLU A 184 15.62 7.68 8.67
N TYR A 185 15.01 7.11 7.63
CA TYR A 185 13.59 7.34 7.31
C TYR A 185 12.66 6.18 7.69
N ALA A 186 13.18 5.04 8.15
CA ALA A 186 12.39 3.83 8.41
C ALA A 186 11.17 4.09 9.28
N PHE A 187 11.30 4.93 10.31
CA PHE A 187 10.26 5.11 11.33
C PHE A 187 9.69 6.53 11.43
N VAL A 188 9.94 7.40 10.44
CA VAL A 188 9.45 8.80 10.48
C VAL A 188 7.93 8.91 10.36
N LYS A 189 7.30 7.96 9.64
CA LYS A 189 5.85 7.96 9.42
C LYS A 189 5.10 6.94 10.29
N SER A 190 5.75 5.85 10.65
CA SER A 190 5.16 4.72 11.36
C SER A 190 6.21 4.02 12.20
N HIS A 191 5.88 3.65 13.43
CA HIS A 191 6.77 2.88 14.32
C HIS A 191 6.69 1.36 14.10
N TYR A 192 5.75 0.88 13.27
CA TYR A 192 5.63 -0.54 12.94
C TYR A 192 6.79 -1.01 12.04
N PRO A 193 7.09 -2.32 12.03
CA PRO A 193 8.26 -2.85 11.36
C PRO A 193 8.40 -2.42 9.90
N LEU A 194 9.64 -2.35 9.45
CA LEU A 194 9.98 -2.20 8.03
C LEU A 194 10.53 -3.53 7.51
N ILE A 195 10.10 -3.96 6.33
CA ILE A 195 10.64 -5.15 5.66
C ILE A 195 11.46 -4.70 4.46
N ILE A 196 12.69 -5.18 4.33
CA ILE A 196 13.51 -5.02 3.14
C ILE A 196 13.49 -6.35 2.38
N THR A 197 12.94 -6.35 1.17
CA THR A 197 12.99 -7.50 0.29
C THR A 197 14.20 -7.38 -0.62
N LEU A 198 15.08 -8.38 -0.60
CA LEU A 198 16.27 -8.40 -1.44
C LEU A 198 16.04 -9.35 -2.62
N GLU A 199 16.32 -8.86 -3.83
CA GLU A 199 16.57 -9.71 -4.98
C GLU A 199 18.09 -9.89 -5.10
N ASP A 200 18.57 -11.06 -4.72
CA ASP A 200 19.98 -11.32 -4.48
C ASP A 200 20.65 -12.02 -5.68
N HIS A 201 21.59 -11.32 -6.31
CA HIS A 201 22.46 -11.83 -7.40
C HIS A 201 23.95 -11.82 -6.99
N LEU A 202 24.23 -11.84 -5.69
CA LEU A 202 25.57 -11.72 -5.14
C LEU A 202 26.30 -13.06 -5.03
N THR A 203 27.63 -13.02 -5.11
CA THR A 203 28.50 -14.13 -4.71
C THR A 203 28.49 -14.30 -3.18
N PRO A 204 28.90 -15.45 -2.61
CA PRO A 204 28.93 -15.64 -1.16
C PRO A 204 29.75 -14.59 -0.39
N ASP A 205 30.90 -14.16 -0.93
CA ASP A 205 31.72 -13.11 -0.32
C ASP A 205 30.98 -11.75 -0.29
N LEU A 206 30.27 -11.42 -1.38
CA LEU A 206 29.44 -10.21 -1.43
C LEU A 206 28.18 -10.34 -0.55
N GLN A 207 27.61 -11.53 -0.38
CA GLN A 207 26.54 -11.78 0.59
C GLN A 207 27.01 -11.51 2.03
N ALA A 208 28.20 -11.99 2.39
CA ALA A 208 28.81 -11.71 3.68
C ALA A 208 29.04 -10.19 3.87
N LYS A 209 29.53 -9.50 2.83
CA LYS A 209 29.67 -8.03 2.82
C LYS A 209 28.32 -7.31 2.97
N ALA A 210 27.26 -7.79 2.31
CA ALA A 210 25.90 -7.24 2.45
C ALA A 210 25.39 -7.39 3.89
N ALA A 211 25.63 -8.55 4.50
CA ALA A 211 25.27 -8.83 5.89
C ALA A 211 26.02 -7.92 6.87
N GLU A 212 27.32 -7.71 6.64
CA GLU A 212 28.14 -6.79 7.42
C GLU A 212 27.60 -5.35 7.31
N MET A 213 27.36 -4.86 6.09
CA MET A 213 26.80 -3.52 5.86
C MET A 213 25.45 -3.33 6.57
N ALA A 214 24.53 -4.29 6.42
CA ALA A 214 23.21 -4.23 7.07
C ALA A 214 23.33 -4.21 8.60
N THR A 215 24.20 -5.05 9.17
CA THR A 215 24.43 -5.13 10.61
C THR A 215 25.06 -3.84 11.15
N GLN A 216 26.07 -3.29 10.48
CA GLN A 216 26.72 -2.05 10.88
C GLN A 216 25.77 -0.84 10.77
N VAL A 217 24.99 -0.76 9.70
CA VAL A 217 24.07 0.36 9.49
C VAL A 217 22.91 0.28 10.45
N PHE A 218 22.19 -0.83 10.51
CA PHE A 218 20.95 -0.93 11.29
C PHE A 218 21.20 -1.19 12.77
N GLY A 219 22.29 -1.88 13.14
CA GLY A 219 22.60 -2.21 14.53
C GLY A 219 21.40 -2.87 15.22
N GLU A 220 20.99 -2.30 16.36
CA GLU A 220 19.84 -2.80 17.13
C GLU A 220 18.51 -2.71 16.38
N LEU A 221 18.38 -1.91 15.32
CA LEU A 221 17.13 -1.88 14.54
C LEU A 221 16.93 -3.18 13.75
N LEU A 222 18.00 -3.90 13.41
CA LEU A 222 17.90 -5.14 12.65
C LEU A 222 17.31 -6.24 13.52
N TYR A 223 16.25 -6.88 13.04
CA TYR A 223 15.69 -8.08 13.65
C TYR A 223 16.04 -9.29 12.81
N TYR A 224 16.38 -10.37 13.49
CA TYR A 224 16.58 -11.70 12.93
C TYR A 224 16.10 -12.74 13.94
N PRO A 225 15.54 -13.87 13.48
CA PRO A 225 14.93 -14.86 14.35
C PRO A 225 16.00 -15.62 15.16
N GLN A 226 15.68 -16.01 16.40
CA GLN A 226 16.57 -16.83 17.24
C GLN A 226 16.63 -18.30 16.79
N THR A 227 15.68 -18.72 15.95
CA THR A 227 15.56 -20.08 15.42
C THR A 227 15.47 -20.04 13.90
N ASP A 228 16.04 -21.04 13.23
CA ASP A 228 16.12 -21.11 11.76
C ASP A 228 14.75 -21.18 11.05
N SER A 229 13.67 -21.46 11.80
CA SER A 229 12.34 -21.64 11.25
C SER A 229 11.29 -21.04 12.18
N LEU A 230 10.48 -20.13 11.64
CA LEU A 230 9.31 -19.59 12.32
C LEU A 230 8.09 -20.44 11.98
N MET A 231 7.34 -20.89 12.99
CA MET A 231 6.05 -21.56 12.77
C MET A 231 4.90 -20.58 12.59
N GLU A 232 5.11 -19.33 13.02
CA GLU A 232 4.18 -18.21 12.89
C GLU A 232 4.99 -16.91 12.82
N PHE A 233 4.51 -15.91 12.07
CA PHE A 233 5.17 -14.61 12.04
C PHE A 233 4.92 -13.84 13.34
N PRO A 234 5.92 -13.11 13.88
CA PRO A 234 5.69 -12.17 14.97
C PRO A 234 4.68 -11.09 14.56
N SER A 235 4.11 -10.40 15.53
CA SER A 235 3.12 -9.35 15.28
C SER A 235 3.78 -8.01 14.95
N PRO A 236 3.10 -7.11 14.20
CA PRO A 236 3.55 -5.74 14.01
C PRO A 236 3.87 -5.04 15.34
N GLU A 237 3.05 -5.26 16.37
CA GLU A 237 3.26 -4.68 17.70
C GLU A 237 4.58 -5.13 18.33
N SER A 238 4.88 -6.43 18.32
CA SER A 238 6.12 -6.99 18.89
C SER A 238 7.39 -6.55 18.16
N LEU A 239 7.25 -6.17 16.89
CA LEU A 239 8.35 -5.77 16.00
C LEU A 239 8.46 -4.25 15.81
N LYS A 240 7.81 -3.45 16.66
CA LYS A 240 7.94 -1.98 16.60
C LYS A 240 9.41 -1.55 16.64
N GLY A 241 9.77 -0.63 15.75
CA GLY A 241 11.13 -0.12 15.60
C GLY A 241 12.11 -1.11 14.98
N ARG A 242 11.66 -2.24 14.42
CA ARG A 242 12.53 -3.25 13.82
C ARG A 242 12.51 -3.24 12.29
N ILE A 243 13.65 -3.59 11.70
CA ILE A 243 13.89 -3.78 10.28
C ILE A 243 14.14 -5.27 10.04
N LEU A 244 13.39 -5.87 9.13
CA LEU A 244 13.44 -7.29 8.80
C LEU A 244 13.97 -7.48 7.38
N ILE A 245 14.80 -8.50 7.17
CA ILE A 245 15.24 -8.91 5.83
C ILE A 245 14.38 -10.06 5.31
N SER A 246 13.94 -9.96 4.06
CA SER A 246 13.23 -11.02 3.34
C SER A 246 13.93 -11.33 2.03
N THR A 247 14.51 -12.53 1.91
CA THR A 247 15.18 -13.00 0.69
C THR A 247 15.14 -14.52 0.62
N LYS A 248 15.66 -15.08 -0.49
CA LYS A 248 15.86 -16.52 -0.62
C LYS A 248 17.07 -16.91 0.25
N PRO A 249 16.99 -17.99 1.03
CA PRO A 249 18.17 -18.54 1.68
C PRO A 249 19.24 -18.91 0.64
N PRO A 250 20.54 -18.76 0.95
CA PRO A 250 21.62 -19.29 0.11
C PRO A 250 21.40 -20.78 -0.16
N LYS A 251 21.79 -21.26 -1.34
CA LYS A 251 21.70 -22.69 -1.68
C LYS A 251 22.63 -23.48 -0.74
N GLU A 252 22.07 -24.27 0.17
CA GLU A 252 22.84 -25.29 0.90
C GLU A 252 22.93 -26.54 0.02
N PHE A 253 24.15 -26.90 -0.41
CA PHE A 253 24.40 -28.22 -1.00
C PHE A 253 24.35 -29.25 0.12
N LEU A 254 23.21 -29.95 0.25
CA LEU A 254 23.18 -31.23 0.94
C LEU A 254 23.57 -32.30 -0.08
N GLU A 255 24.67 -33.00 0.18
CA GLU A 255 25.13 -34.15 -0.59
C GLU A 255 24.04 -35.24 -0.72
N SER A 256 24.00 -35.86 -1.92
CA SER A 256 23.20 -37.04 -2.32
C SER A 256 21.73 -36.75 -2.67
N LYS A 257 21.16 -37.11 -3.83
CA LYS A 257 21.46 -38.12 -4.87
C LYS A 257 20.95 -37.65 -6.25
N GLU A 258 21.67 -38.02 -7.32
CA GLU A 258 21.22 -37.93 -8.72
C GLU A 258 19.80 -38.46 -8.92
N TYR A 259 18.92 -37.69 -9.54
CA TYR A 259 17.78 -38.21 -10.29
C TYR A 259 17.52 -37.33 -11.53
N ASP A 260 17.71 -37.99 -12.68
CA ASP A 260 17.40 -37.63 -14.07
C ASP A 260 16.38 -36.50 -14.28
N ASP A 261 16.85 -35.43 -14.95
CA ASP A 261 16.00 -34.46 -15.66
C ASP A 261 15.41 -35.11 -16.92
N LYS A 262 14.07 -35.15 -16.98
CA LYS A 262 13.35 -35.23 -18.25
C LYS A 262 12.44 -34.02 -18.36
N ASP A 263 12.95 -33.03 -19.08
CA ASP A 263 12.24 -31.87 -19.58
C ASP A 263 10.96 -32.27 -20.34
N ASN A 264 9.87 -31.57 -20.01
CA ASN A 264 8.76 -31.38 -20.92
C ASN A 264 8.52 -29.87 -21.05
N GLU A 265 9.11 -29.31 -22.09
CA GLU A 265 8.87 -27.96 -22.58
C GLU A 265 7.39 -27.81 -22.96
N LYS A 266 6.70 -26.83 -22.34
CA LYS A 266 5.59 -26.13 -22.96
C LYS A 266 5.81 -24.64 -22.81
N GLU A 267 6.25 -24.07 -23.93
CA GLU A 267 6.40 -22.65 -24.17
C GLU A 267 5.10 -21.87 -23.89
N SER A 268 5.23 -20.76 -23.15
CA SER A 268 4.42 -19.57 -23.40
C SER A 268 5.37 -18.38 -23.45
N ALA A 269 5.57 -17.85 -24.66
CA ALA A 269 6.37 -16.67 -24.93
C ALA A 269 5.77 -15.44 -24.26
N ASP A 270 6.51 -14.85 -23.31
CA ASP A 270 6.64 -13.40 -23.07
C ASP A 270 7.44 -13.17 -21.75
N GLU A 271 8.73 -13.53 -21.77
CA GLU A 271 9.67 -13.21 -20.69
C GLU A 271 10.80 -12.31 -21.22
N LEU A 272 10.47 -11.06 -21.55
CA LEU A 272 11.47 -10.00 -21.62
C LEU A 272 11.72 -9.44 -20.20
N SER A 273 12.19 -10.32 -19.31
CA SER A 273 12.87 -10.00 -18.04
C SER A 273 13.44 -11.24 -17.34
N SER A 274 13.31 -12.44 -17.90
CA SER A 274 13.85 -13.66 -17.31
C SER A 274 14.23 -14.67 -18.38
N LEU A 275 15.15 -14.29 -19.27
CA LEU A 275 15.87 -15.30 -20.06
C LEU A 275 16.65 -16.22 -19.09
N PRO A 276 16.54 -17.55 -19.23
CA PRO A 276 17.26 -18.50 -18.40
C PRO A 276 18.77 -18.32 -18.57
N ASP A 277 19.45 -18.50 -17.46
CA ASP A 277 20.89 -18.45 -17.29
C ASP A 277 21.55 -19.54 -18.14
N GLN A 278 22.23 -19.15 -19.21
CA GLN A 278 23.27 -19.96 -19.84
C GLN A 278 24.60 -19.22 -19.70
N THR A 279 25.01 -18.96 -18.46
CA THR A 279 26.42 -18.81 -18.17
C THR A 279 26.94 -20.18 -17.75
N SER A 280 27.97 -20.64 -18.45
CA SER A 280 28.72 -21.84 -18.09
C SER A 280 29.20 -21.70 -16.65
N GLU A 281 28.56 -22.40 -15.72
CA GLU A 281 28.97 -22.48 -14.31
C GLU A 281 30.39 -23.05 -14.27
N GLN A 282 31.38 -22.17 -14.11
CA GLN A 282 32.69 -22.59 -13.64
C GLN A 282 32.56 -22.89 -12.15
N GLU A 283 32.79 -24.16 -11.81
CA GLU A 283 32.94 -24.64 -10.44
C GLU A 283 33.94 -23.73 -9.70
N THR A 284 33.43 -22.93 -8.77
CA THR A 284 34.23 -22.28 -7.76
C THR A 284 33.86 -22.85 -6.40
N ASP A 285 34.91 -23.30 -5.73
CA ASP A 285 34.93 -24.04 -4.48
C ASP A 285 34.35 -23.22 -3.33
N ASP A 286 33.55 -23.90 -2.50
CA ASP A 286 33.39 -23.73 -1.05
C ASP A 286 33.37 -22.31 -0.46
N LYS A 287 32.16 -21.80 -0.16
CA LYS A 287 31.83 -20.95 1.01
C LYS A 287 30.33 -20.65 1.04
N SER A 288 29.63 -21.19 2.03
CA SER A 288 28.32 -20.63 2.41
C SER A 288 28.52 -19.26 3.08
N ALA A 289 27.55 -18.35 2.98
CA ALA A 289 27.51 -17.07 3.70
C ALA A 289 26.57 -17.19 4.92
N PRO A 290 26.99 -17.85 6.03
CA PRO A 290 26.11 -18.15 7.16
C PRO A 290 25.60 -16.89 7.86
N GLU A 291 26.39 -15.82 7.92
CA GLU A 291 25.99 -14.54 8.48
C GLU A 291 24.81 -13.95 7.72
N TYR A 292 24.86 -14.00 6.39
CA TYR A 292 23.77 -13.51 5.53
C TYR A 292 22.50 -14.35 5.71
N LYS A 293 22.63 -15.68 5.77
CA LYS A 293 21.51 -16.59 6.06
C LYS A 293 20.86 -16.27 7.41
N HIS A 294 21.65 -15.97 8.44
CA HIS A 294 21.16 -15.67 9.78
C HIS A 294 20.32 -14.38 9.85
N LEU A 295 20.57 -13.41 8.98
CA LEU A 295 19.80 -12.16 8.93
C LEU A 295 18.40 -12.32 8.32
N ILE A 296 18.13 -13.42 7.62
CA ILE A 296 16.88 -13.61 6.90
C ILE A 296 15.75 -13.91 7.89
N THR A 297 14.83 -12.96 8.04
CA THR A 297 13.64 -13.15 8.90
C THR A 297 12.50 -13.81 8.14
N ILE A 298 12.30 -13.44 6.88
CA ILE A 298 11.18 -13.94 6.07
C ILE A 298 11.74 -14.65 4.85
N HIS A 299 11.76 -15.99 4.93
CA HIS A 299 12.31 -16.84 3.87
C HIS A 299 11.41 -16.79 2.64
N ALA A 300 11.97 -16.40 1.49
CA ALA A 300 11.31 -16.47 0.21
C ALA A 300 11.43 -17.88 -0.37
N GLY A 301 10.30 -18.52 -0.68
CA GLY A 301 10.25 -19.77 -1.42
C GLY A 301 10.51 -19.55 -2.91
N LYS A 302 11.21 -20.50 -3.55
CA LYS A 302 11.26 -20.61 -5.01
C LYS A 302 10.13 -21.55 -5.45
N PRO A 303 9.19 -21.14 -6.31
CA PRO A 303 8.30 -22.10 -6.94
C PRO A 303 9.15 -23.03 -7.81
N LYS A 304 9.34 -24.27 -7.35
CA LYS A 304 10.14 -25.29 -8.08
C LYS A 304 9.26 -26.29 -8.83
N GLY A 305 7.94 -26.10 -8.83
CA GLY A 305 6.98 -27.01 -9.44
C GLY A 305 5.62 -26.36 -9.67
N ASP A 306 4.56 -27.17 -9.63
CA ASP A 306 3.18 -26.68 -9.73
C ASP A 306 2.90 -25.69 -8.59
N ILE A 307 2.30 -24.54 -8.95
CA ILE A 307 1.86 -23.54 -7.98
C ILE A 307 0.94 -24.14 -6.92
N GLN A 308 0.18 -25.18 -7.27
CA GLN A 308 -0.68 -25.88 -6.32
C GLN A 308 0.12 -26.51 -5.17
N ASP A 309 1.28 -27.10 -5.46
CA ASP A 309 2.12 -27.72 -4.44
C ASP A 309 2.73 -26.67 -3.51
N GLU A 310 3.15 -25.54 -4.08
CA GLU A 310 3.68 -24.41 -3.32
C GLU A 310 2.61 -23.78 -2.40
N LEU A 311 1.35 -23.71 -2.84
CA LEU A 311 0.26 -23.20 -2.01
C LEU A 311 -0.11 -24.15 -0.86
N LYS A 312 0.20 -25.44 -0.99
CA LYS A 312 -0.14 -26.48 0.00
C LYS A 312 1.01 -26.85 0.94
N ALA A 313 2.23 -26.35 0.71
CA ALA A 313 3.37 -26.66 1.53
C ALA A 313 3.10 -26.35 3.02
N ALA A 314 3.22 -27.37 3.87
CA ALA A 314 3.08 -27.27 5.31
C ALA A 314 4.45 -27.04 5.97
N GLY A 315 4.45 -26.52 7.20
CA GLY A 315 5.65 -26.33 8.01
C GLY A 315 5.87 -24.87 8.39
N ALA A 316 7.13 -24.44 8.36
CA ALA A 316 7.53 -23.08 8.70
C ALA A 316 6.86 -22.05 7.76
N VAL A 317 6.51 -20.89 8.32
CA VAL A 317 5.94 -19.80 7.55
C VAL A 317 6.95 -19.26 6.55
N ARG A 318 6.48 -18.93 5.36
CA ARG A 318 7.32 -18.46 4.25
C ARG A 318 6.62 -17.39 3.43
N ARG A 319 7.39 -16.79 2.53
CA ARG A 319 6.90 -15.87 1.51
C ARG A 319 6.92 -16.54 0.14
N LEU A 320 5.81 -16.49 -0.60
CA LEU A 320 5.76 -16.78 -2.04
C LEU A 320 5.65 -15.46 -2.81
N SER A 321 6.30 -15.35 -3.97
CA SER A 321 6.19 -14.18 -4.86
C SER A 321 5.65 -14.61 -6.23
N LEU A 322 4.62 -13.92 -6.72
CA LEU A 322 4.01 -14.17 -8.02
C LEU A 322 3.87 -12.85 -8.80
N SER A 323 4.07 -12.89 -10.12
CA SER A 323 3.68 -11.76 -10.96
C SER A 323 2.15 -11.60 -10.95
N GLU A 324 1.66 -10.41 -11.29
CA GLU A 324 0.22 -10.15 -11.43
C GLU A 324 -0.48 -11.18 -12.35
N GLN A 325 0.18 -11.59 -13.45
CA GLN A 325 -0.37 -12.53 -14.41
C GLN A 325 -0.38 -13.96 -13.88
N ALA A 326 0.69 -14.37 -13.18
CA ALA A 326 0.76 -15.67 -12.56
C ALA A 326 -0.33 -15.82 -11.48
N LEU A 327 -0.56 -14.76 -10.68
CA LEU A 327 -1.64 -14.75 -9.70
C LEU A 327 -3.02 -14.80 -10.36
N GLU A 328 -3.27 -13.99 -11.39
CA GLU A 328 -4.55 -14.01 -12.11
C GLU A 328 -4.85 -15.42 -12.63
N LYS A 329 -3.90 -16.07 -13.32
CA LYS A 329 -4.03 -17.46 -13.80
C LYS A 329 -4.24 -18.46 -12.66
N ALA A 330 -3.48 -18.34 -11.58
CA ALA A 330 -3.61 -19.24 -10.43
C ALA A 330 -4.98 -19.09 -9.75
N SER A 331 -5.53 -17.87 -9.71
CA SER A 331 -6.79 -17.56 -9.05
C SER A 331 -8.02 -18.19 -9.72
N GLU A 332 -7.92 -18.51 -11.02
CA GLU A 332 -8.96 -19.18 -11.78
C GLU A 332 -9.17 -20.63 -11.30
N SER A 333 -8.10 -21.33 -10.94
CA SER A 333 -8.13 -22.74 -10.55
C SER A 333 -7.99 -22.96 -9.05
N TYR A 334 -7.19 -22.12 -8.37
CA TYR A 334 -6.68 -22.37 -7.02
C TYR A 334 -7.06 -21.27 -6.01
N GLY A 335 -8.10 -20.48 -6.29
CA GLY A 335 -8.51 -19.35 -5.44
C GLY A 335 -8.63 -19.65 -3.94
N ALA A 336 -9.27 -20.76 -3.57
CA ALA A 336 -9.38 -21.17 -2.17
C ALA A 336 -8.02 -21.58 -1.56
N ASP A 337 -7.14 -22.20 -2.35
CA ASP A 337 -5.80 -22.57 -1.90
C ASP A 337 -4.93 -21.32 -1.67
N ILE A 338 -5.08 -20.28 -2.49
CA ILE A 338 -4.42 -18.98 -2.28
C ILE A 338 -4.91 -18.33 -0.98
N VAL A 339 -6.22 -18.28 -0.73
CA VAL A 339 -6.76 -17.74 0.53
C VAL A 339 -6.22 -18.51 1.73
N ARG A 340 -6.20 -19.84 1.66
CA ARG A 340 -5.66 -20.69 2.73
C ARG A 340 -4.17 -20.45 2.97
N PHE A 341 -3.39 -20.30 1.90
CA PHE A 341 -1.97 -19.98 1.98
C PHE A 341 -1.75 -18.65 2.73
N THR A 342 -2.51 -17.61 2.36
CA THR A 342 -2.33 -16.26 2.94
C THR A 342 -2.81 -16.12 4.40
N GLN A 343 -3.49 -17.11 4.97
CA GLN A 343 -3.83 -17.08 6.40
C GLN A 343 -2.55 -17.08 7.26
N ASN A 344 -1.59 -17.95 6.93
CA ASN A 344 -0.38 -18.13 7.73
C ASN A 344 0.90 -17.65 7.03
N ASN A 345 0.92 -17.68 5.69
CA ASN A 345 2.09 -17.31 4.89
C ASN A 345 1.92 -15.93 4.26
N ILE A 346 3.01 -15.36 3.77
CA ILE A 346 2.99 -14.07 3.04
C ILE A 346 2.98 -14.35 1.54
N LEU A 347 2.02 -13.77 0.83
CA LEU A 347 2.02 -13.70 -0.62
C LEU A 347 2.41 -12.29 -1.07
N ARG A 348 3.49 -12.22 -1.86
CA ARG A 348 3.90 -11.02 -2.59
C ARG A 348 3.43 -11.11 -4.03
N VAL A 349 2.82 -10.03 -4.50
CA VAL A 349 2.38 -9.86 -5.89
C VAL A 349 3.13 -8.68 -6.45
N TYR A 350 3.68 -8.80 -7.66
CA TYR A 350 4.47 -7.73 -8.28
C TYR A 350 4.08 -7.48 -9.74
N PRO A 351 4.36 -6.26 -10.28
CA PRO A 351 4.06 -5.93 -11.66
C PRO A 351 4.81 -6.84 -12.64
N LYS A 352 4.16 -7.21 -13.75
CA LYS A 352 4.82 -7.98 -14.82
C LYS A 352 5.93 -7.18 -15.52
N GLY A 353 6.94 -7.86 -16.03
CA GLY A 353 8.09 -7.25 -16.72
C GLY A 353 7.74 -6.39 -17.93
N THR A 354 6.63 -6.68 -18.63
CA THR A 354 6.16 -5.88 -19.77
C THR A 354 5.67 -4.47 -19.39
N ARG A 355 5.59 -4.12 -18.10
CA ARG A 355 5.26 -2.77 -17.61
C ARG A 355 6.50 -1.86 -17.58
N LEU A 356 7.15 -1.72 -18.74
CA LEU A 356 8.41 -0.99 -18.91
C LEU A 356 8.35 0.48 -18.46
N ASN A 357 7.17 1.10 -18.54
CA ASN A 357 6.93 2.48 -18.10
C ASN A 357 6.60 2.61 -16.60
N SER A 358 6.81 1.56 -15.81
CA SER A 358 6.49 1.54 -14.37
C SER A 358 5.01 1.77 -14.06
N SER A 359 4.11 1.40 -14.98
CA SER A 359 2.66 1.37 -14.70
C SER A 359 2.31 0.35 -13.61
N ASN A 360 1.13 0.48 -13.02
CA ASN A 360 0.67 -0.39 -11.94
C ASN A 360 -0.63 -1.12 -12.29
N TYR A 361 -0.73 -2.38 -11.86
CA TYR A 361 -1.92 -3.21 -11.96
C TYR A 361 -2.97 -2.83 -10.91
N LYS A 362 -4.19 -3.36 -10.99
CA LYS A 362 -5.22 -3.05 -9.99
C LYS A 362 -4.97 -3.88 -8.72
N PRO A 363 -4.87 -3.28 -7.51
CA PRO A 363 -4.40 -3.99 -6.32
C PRO A 363 -5.34 -5.10 -5.83
N HIS A 364 -6.63 -5.02 -6.21
CA HIS A 364 -7.66 -6.00 -5.85
C HIS A 364 -7.34 -7.44 -6.27
N ILE A 365 -6.53 -7.66 -7.32
CA ILE A 365 -6.20 -9.02 -7.77
C ILE A 365 -5.45 -9.80 -6.67
N GLY A 366 -4.74 -9.09 -5.80
CA GLY A 366 -4.04 -9.66 -4.65
C GLY A 366 -4.88 -9.63 -3.38
N TRP A 367 -5.37 -8.46 -2.98
CA TRP A 367 -6.06 -8.28 -1.69
C TRP A 367 -7.30 -9.15 -1.54
N THR A 368 -8.00 -9.43 -2.64
CA THR A 368 -9.16 -10.33 -2.68
C THR A 368 -8.85 -11.73 -2.17
N TYR A 369 -7.63 -12.21 -2.39
CA TYR A 369 -7.17 -13.52 -1.96
C TYR A 369 -6.30 -13.43 -0.68
N GLY A 370 -6.30 -12.28 -0.02
CA GLY A 370 -5.55 -12.06 1.22
C GLY A 370 -4.06 -11.78 1.06
N ALA A 371 -3.57 -11.51 -0.16
CA ALA A 371 -2.16 -11.23 -0.40
C ALA A 371 -1.71 -9.97 0.37
N GLN A 372 -0.66 -10.10 1.18
CA GLN A 372 -0.21 -9.09 2.11
C GLN A 372 0.66 -8.03 1.43
N MET A 373 1.55 -8.47 0.54
CA MET A 373 2.54 -7.62 -0.14
C MET A 373 2.12 -7.39 -1.59
N VAL A 374 1.21 -6.46 -1.82
CA VAL A 374 0.81 -6.08 -3.19
C VAL A 374 1.71 -4.92 -3.63
N ALA A 375 2.79 -5.24 -4.35
CA ALA A 375 3.92 -4.35 -4.62
C ALA A 375 3.66 -3.41 -5.80
N PHE A 376 3.93 -2.12 -5.62
CA PHE A 376 3.64 -1.07 -6.60
C PHE A 376 4.87 -0.23 -6.92
N ASN A 377 5.01 0.17 -8.19
CA ASN A 377 5.96 1.17 -8.63
C ASN A 377 5.55 2.54 -8.05
N MET A 378 6.24 2.99 -7.00
CA MET A 378 5.90 4.17 -6.20
C MET A 378 6.25 5.52 -6.86
N GLN A 379 7.17 5.47 -7.84
CA GLN A 379 7.58 6.57 -8.71
C GLN A 379 6.57 6.84 -9.84
N GLY A 380 5.66 5.89 -10.11
CA GLY A 380 4.62 6.03 -11.12
C GLY A 380 3.47 6.95 -10.70
N TYR A 381 2.43 6.99 -11.53
CA TYR A 381 1.19 7.73 -11.28
C TYR A 381 -0.04 6.95 -11.77
N GLY A 382 -1.22 7.42 -11.41
CA GLY A 382 -2.49 6.93 -11.94
C GLY A 382 -3.37 6.19 -10.93
N LYS A 383 -4.56 5.79 -11.40
CA LYS A 383 -5.67 5.32 -10.57
C LYS A 383 -5.32 4.14 -9.67
N SER A 384 -4.57 3.17 -10.20
CA SER A 384 -4.14 2.01 -9.43
C SER A 384 -3.33 2.42 -8.20
N LEU A 385 -2.37 3.35 -8.38
CA LEU A 385 -1.53 3.84 -7.29
C LEU A 385 -2.36 4.64 -6.28
N TRP A 386 -3.35 5.42 -6.75
CA TRP A 386 -4.28 6.13 -5.87
C TRP A 386 -5.12 5.20 -5.02
N TYR A 387 -5.60 4.08 -5.57
CA TYR A 387 -6.32 3.06 -4.79
C TYR A 387 -5.45 2.46 -3.69
N MET A 388 -4.19 2.17 -4.04
CA MET A 388 -3.22 1.66 -3.09
C MET A 388 -2.95 2.69 -1.97
N GLN A 389 -2.65 3.94 -2.32
CA GLN A 389 -2.44 5.02 -1.35
C GLN A 389 -3.69 5.27 -0.49
N GLY A 390 -4.88 5.20 -1.08
CA GLY A 390 -6.16 5.35 -0.39
C GLY A 390 -6.39 4.25 0.66
N MET A 391 -6.14 2.98 0.31
CA MET A 391 -6.22 1.85 1.25
C MET A 391 -5.33 2.05 2.47
N PHE A 392 -4.07 2.46 2.26
CA PHE A 392 -3.12 2.68 3.35
C PHE A 392 -3.22 4.04 4.03
N ARG A 393 -4.20 4.89 3.67
CA ARG A 393 -4.62 5.98 4.56
C ARG A 393 -5.36 5.46 5.79
N ALA A 394 -5.93 4.25 5.73
CA ALA A 394 -6.60 3.62 6.85
C ALA A 394 -5.64 3.35 8.02
N ASN A 395 -6.23 3.02 9.18
CA ASN A 395 -5.51 2.61 10.39
C ASN A 395 -4.37 3.56 10.79
N GLY A 396 -4.64 4.87 10.82
CA GLY A 396 -3.67 5.89 11.20
C GLY A 396 -2.50 6.06 10.23
N ARG A 397 -2.64 5.63 8.97
CA ARG A 397 -1.58 5.68 7.94
C ARG A 397 -0.30 4.95 8.33
N CYS A 398 -0.42 3.93 9.16
CA CYS A 398 0.73 3.24 9.73
C CYS A 398 1.37 2.22 8.76
N GLY A 399 0.78 2.03 7.58
CA GLY A 399 1.26 1.12 6.54
C GLY A 399 0.87 -0.35 6.74
N TYR A 400 0.11 -0.65 7.79
CA TYR A 400 -0.47 -1.96 8.09
C TYR A 400 -1.98 -1.86 8.26
N VAL A 401 -2.73 -2.69 7.54
CA VAL A 401 -4.19 -2.77 7.66
C VAL A 401 -4.58 -4.22 7.91
N LYS A 402 -5.16 -4.52 9.08
CA LYS A 402 -5.61 -5.87 9.42
C LYS A 402 -6.61 -6.37 8.37
N LYS A 403 -6.43 -7.60 7.89
CA LYS A 403 -7.35 -8.26 6.96
C LYS A 403 -8.71 -8.47 7.64
N PRO A 404 -9.81 -8.48 6.87
CA PRO A 404 -11.10 -8.93 7.38
C PRO A 404 -11.04 -10.35 7.95
N GLU A 405 -11.84 -10.64 8.98
CA GLU A 405 -11.87 -11.94 9.67
C GLU A 405 -12.08 -13.11 8.70
N PHE A 406 -12.91 -12.95 7.67
CA PHE A 406 -13.16 -13.99 6.67
C PHE A 406 -11.95 -14.36 5.79
N LEU A 407 -10.89 -13.54 5.76
CA LEU A 407 -9.60 -13.85 5.09
C LEU A 407 -8.55 -14.39 6.08
N ILE A 408 -8.88 -14.48 7.37
CA ILE A 408 -8.00 -14.93 8.44
C ILE A 408 -8.49 -16.26 9.00
N GLU A 409 -9.78 -16.34 9.30
CA GLU A 409 -10.39 -17.47 10.00
C GLU A 409 -10.75 -18.62 9.07
N LYS A 410 -10.80 -19.83 9.64
CA LYS A 410 -11.25 -21.04 8.98
C LYS A 410 -12.62 -21.43 9.52
N GLY A 411 -13.50 -21.89 8.64
CA GLY A 411 -14.77 -22.46 9.04
C GLY A 411 -14.61 -23.80 9.79
N PRO A 412 -15.69 -24.32 10.40
CA PRO A 412 -15.67 -25.54 11.22
C PRO A 412 -15.10 -26.78 10.51
N HIS A 413 -15.19 -26.82 9.17
CA HIS A 413 -14.69 -27.90 8.33
C HIS A 413 -13.44 -27.51 7.52
N ASN A 414 -12.62 -26.59 8.04
CA ASN A 414 -11.43 -26.05 7.35
C ASN A 414 -11.80 -25.33 6.02
N GLU A 415 -13.04 -24.85 5.95
CA GLU A 415 -13.55 -24.01 4.87
C GLU A 415 -12.86 -22.64 4.90
N VAL A 416 -12.63 -22.08 3.72
CA VAL A 416 -12.06 -20.75 3.56
C VAL A 416 -12.96 -19.92 2.68
N PHE A 417 -12.80 -18.60 2.74
CA PHE A 417 -13.52 -17.69 1.86
C PHE A 417 -13.26 -18.03 0.38
N ASP A 418 -14.34 -18.11 -0.39
CA ASP A 418 -14.29 -18.22 -1.86
C ASP A 418 -14.60 -16.85 -2.48
N PRO A 419 -13.60 -16.16 -3.05
CA PRO A 419 -13.78 -14.85 -3.64
C PRO A 419 -14.72 -14.79 -4.84
N ARG A 420 -15.03 -15.93 -5.46
CA ARG A 420 -15.93 -16.02 -6.62
C ARG A 420 -17.38 -16.25 -6.21
N ARG A 421 -17.63 -16.57 -4.94
CA ARG A 421 -18.98 -16.80 -4.44
C ARG A 421 -19.75 -15.50 -4.34
N THR A 422 -20.96 -15.48 -4.90
CA THR A 422 -21.90 -14.38 -4.67
C THR A 422 -22.33 -14.35 -3.21
N LEU A 423 -22.10 -13.23 -2.55
CA LEU A 423 -22.52 -12.99 -1.17
C LEU A 423 -23.83 -12.18 -1.12
N PRO A 424 -24.68 -12.37 -0.09
CA PRO A 424 -25.85 -11.54 0.11
C PRO A 424 -25.47 -10.09 0.44
N VAL A 425 -26.31 -9.15 0.02
CA VAL A 425 -26.12 -7.72 0.33
C VAL A 425 -26.25 -7.51 1.84
N LYS A 426 -25.20 -6.96 2.46
CA LYS A 426 -25.21 -6.61 3.89
C LYS A 426 -25.54 -5.14 4.15
N LYS A 427 -25.14 -4.24 3.26
CA LYS A 427 -25.33 -2.79 3.37
C LYS A 427 -25.51 -2.19 1.99
N THR A 428 -26.30 -1.13 1.91
CA THR A 428 -26.47 -0.29 0.72
C THR A 428 -25.86 1.07 0.99
N LEU A 429 -24.89 1.49 0.17
CA LEU A 429 -24.32 2.84 0.27
C LEU A 429 -24.96 3.75 -0.78
N LYS A 430 -25.51 4.88 -0.32
CA LYS A 430 -26.07 5.92 -1.17
C LYS A 430 -25.17 7.15 -1.06
N VAL A 431 -24.62 7.58 -2.20
CA VAL A 431 -23.75 8.76 -2.27
C VAL A 431 -24.51 9.87 -3.01
N LYS A 432 -24.65 11.04 -2.39
CA LYS A 432 -25.22 12.23 -3.00
C LYS A 432 -24.15 13.32 -3.06
N VAL A 433 -23.80 13.74 -4.27
CA VAL A 433 -22.82 14.81 -4.50
C VAL A 433 -23.58 16.14 -4.54
N TYR A 434 -23.26 17.06 -3.63
CA TYR A 434 -23.91 18.36 -3.55
C TYR A 434 -23.15 19.45 -4.31
N MET A 435 -21.86 19.58 -4.02
CA MET A 435 -21.00 20.65 -4.53
C MET A 435 -19.53 20.26 -4.44
N GLY A 436 -18.69 20.97 -5.20
CA GLY A 436 -17.25 21.01 -5.01
C GLY A 436 -16.81 22.44 -4.70
N THR A 437 -15.93 22.60 -3.72
CA THR A 437 -15.33 23.90 -3.32
C THR A 437 -13.81 23.82 -3.49
N GLY A 438 -13.11 24.96 -3.44
CA GLY A 438 -11.64 25.00 -3.37
C GLY A 438 -10.88 24.99 -4.71
N TRP A 439 -11.50 24.60 -5.83
CA TRP A 439 -10.79 24.50 -7.12
C TRP A 439 -10.10 25.79 -7.57
N SER A 440 -10.67 26.96 -7.27
CA SER A 440 -10.09 28.26 -7.63
C SER A 440 -8.88 28.65 -6.76
N LEU A 441 -8.64 27.93 -5.67
CA LEU A 441 -7.47 28.08 -4.79
C LEU A 441 -6.37 27.09 -5.17
N ASP A 442 -6.75 25.89 -5.60
CA ASP A 442 -5.82 24.79 -5.89
C ASP A 442 -5.19 24.88 -7.29
N PHE A 443 -5.81 25.63 -8.20
CA PHE A 443 -5.38 25.75 -9.59
C PHE A 443 -5.28 27.21 -10.03
N SER A 444 -4.25 27.53 -10.79
CA SER A 444 -4.11 28.83 -11.44
C SER A 444 -5.12 28.98 -12.58
N GLN A 445 -5.46 30.22 -12.95
CA GLN A 445 -6.33 30.47 -14.11
C GLN A 445 -5.76 29.90 -15.42
N THR A 446 -4.44 29.71 -15.50
CA THR A 446 -3.75 29.19 -16.68
C THR A 446 -3.63 27.67 -16.70
N ASP A 447 -4.04 26.98 -15.64
CA ASP A 447 -3.99 25.51 -15.59
C ASP A 447 -5.09 24.85 -16.44
N PHE A 448 -6.07 25.65 -16.90
CA PHE A 448 -7.21 25.23 -17.72
C PHE A 448 -7.24 26.02 -19.05
N ASP A 449 -8.44 26.39 -19.50
CA ASP A 449 -8.63 27.17 -20.72
C ASP A 449 -8.21 28.64 -20.55
N THR A 450 -7.60 29.20 -21.59
CA THR A 450 -7.16 30.60 -21.64
C THR A 450 -8.32 31.61 -21.55
N TYR A 451 -9.55 31.17 -21.87
CA TYR A 451 -10.69 32.07 -22.13
C TYR A 451 -11.94 31.79 -21.29
N SER A 452 -11.93 30.75 -20.45
CA SER A 452 -13.08 30.36 -19.62
C SER A 452 -12.66 29.61 -18.36
N PRO A 453 -13.49 29.65 -17.30
CA PRO A 453 -13.37 28.73 -16.17
C PRO A 453 -13.51 27.26 -16.62
N PRO A 454 -12.91 26.32 -15.89
CA PRO A 454 -13.07 24.88 -16.12
C PRO A 454 -14.50 24.39 -15.89
N ASP A 455 -14.92 23.42 -16.71
CA ASP A 455 -16.12 22.61 -16.48
C ASP A 455 -15.78 21.39 -15.61
N PHE A 456 -16.39 21.31 -14.44
CA PHE A 456 -16.17 20.19 -13.52
C PHE A 456 -17.31 19.18 -13.58
N TYR A 457 -16.95 17.91 -13.49
CA TYR A 457 -17.88 16.83 -13.17
C TYR A 457 -17.28 15.95 -12.07
N VAL A 458 -18.15 15.32 -11.28
CA VAL A 458 -17.73 14.37 -10.25
C VAL A 458 -18.08 12.97 -10.72
N LYS A 459 -17.08 12.08 -10.70
CA LYS A 459 -17.28 10.65 -10.94
C LYS A 459 -17.08 9.89 -9.63
N VAL A 460 -18.15 9.27 -9.16
CA VAL A 460 -18.08 8.29 -8.06
C VAL A 460 -17.85 6.92 -8.68
N SER A 461 -16.80 6.23 -8.24
CA SER A 461 -16.49 4.88 -8.68
C SER A 461 -16.21 3.98 -7.50
N TRP A 462 -16.67 2.74 -7.61
CA TRP A 462 -16.38 1.67 -6.66
C TRP A 462 -15.30 0.79 -7.24
N VAL A 463 -14.34 0.42 -6.42
CA VAL A 463 -13.35 -0.58 -6.79
C VAL A 463 -13.79 -1.87 -6.14
N ILE A 464 -14.56 -2.67 -6.87
CA ILE A 464 -15.05 -3.99 -6.46
C ILE A 464 -14.37 -5.04 -7.34
N ASN A 465 -14.22 -6.26 -6.84
CA ASN A 465 -13.92 -7.43 -7.66
C ASN A 465 -14.89 -7.52 -8.83
N ASN A 466 -14.37 -7.42 -10.05
CA ASN A 466 -15.08 -7.83 -11.24
C ASN A 466 -15.12 -9.37 -11.29
N TYR A 467 -15.94 -9.98 -10.45
CA TYR A 467 -16.46 -11.34 -10.69
C TYR A 467 -17.97 -11.47 -10.38
N ALA A 468 -18.60 -10.45 -9.82
CA ALA A 468 -20.05 -10.36 -9.78
C ALA A 468 -20.51 -9.28 -10.76
N ASN A 469 -21.14 -9.71 -11.86
CA ASN A 469 -22.07 -8.87 -12.59
C ASN A 469 -23.08 -8.32 -11.58
N ILE A 470 -22.91 -7.07 -11.16
CA ILE A 470 -23.97 -6.33 -10.51
C ILE A 470 -24.93 -5.98 -11.66
N ALA A 471 -25.98 -6.79 -11.81
CA ALA A 471 -27.10 -6.45 -12.68
C ALA A 471 -27.62 -5.07 -12.25
N HIS A 472 -27.74 -4.20 -13.25
CA HIS A 472 -28.14 -2.79 -13.14
C HIS A 472 -29.52 -2.59 -12.52
#